data_AF-A0A952PV97-F1
#
_entry.id   AF-A0A952PV97-F1
#
_cell.length_a   1.000
_cell.length_b   1.000
_cell.length_c   1.000
_cell.angle_alpha   90.00
_cell.angle_beta   90.00
_cell.angle_gamma   90.00
#
_symmetry.space_group_name_H-M   'P 1'
#
loop_
_entity.id
_entity.type
_entity.pdbx_description
1 polymer ?
#
loop_
_entity_poly.entity_id
_entity_poly.type
_entity_poly.pdbx_seq_one_letter_code
_entity_poly.pdbx_strand_id
1 'polypeptide(L)'
;MALEKGNVIAREIRNRNWRYVIVALFALVIVIAGAAFNRAYLTSFFRGPTEIESQTLAETSDLDQLNVRWVTVHGDYAANTGWVETSQSTVNGVPTSGTNTSHAYFVVALNDSKFLLVEMGPEYETRKDIDPVISGGLVGFSSVVTSDILPGLRKDVADVQMELLPYMMTTDDYRTNGYIGLGVGAVFALLAGFVMIRAAARLADPTKDGSYKALERFGEPALVSHEIQQELDALPNAKGKLIVTEHWMVLRYNGMKFTRHRDIMWVYPKVTTTRMYGVIAVNRRTDLVWLDRYGQQFALPINKKQLESLMTEFAQHAPGVILGYKAELAQLWAKNRAEFIAAVDSRRNAAPR
;
A
#
# COMPACT_ATOMS: atom_id res chain seq x y z
N MET A 1 31.21 -14.48 15.63
CA MET A 1 30.58 -15.81 15.68
C MET A 1 29.39 -15.79 14.73
N ALA A 2 29.61 -16.09 13.45
CA ALA A 2 28.54 -16.07 12.46
C ALA A 2 27.63 -17.28 12.69
N LEU A 3 26.32 -17.08 12.77
CA LEU A 3 25.35 -18.17 12.82
C LEU A 3 25.66 -19.16 11.70
N GLU A 4 25.88 -20.43 12.06
CA GLU A 4 26.16 -21.47 11.08
C GLU A 4 25.06 -21.50 10.01
N LYS A 5 25.48 -21.64 8.74
CA LYS A 5 24.58 -21.63 7.57
C LYS A 5 23.48 -22.71 7.62
N GLY A 6 23.53 -23.64 8.58
CA GLY A 6 22.53 -24.69 8.83
C GLY A 6 21.45 -24.36 9.88
N ASN A 7 21.56 -23.29 10.66
CA ASN A 7 20.60 -23.00 11.74
C ASN A 7 19.20 -22.66 11.19
N VAL A 8 18.16 -23.35 11.66
CA VAL A 8 16.75 -23.18 11.24
C VAL A 8 16.27 -21.75 11.49
N ILE A 9 16.69 -21.14 12.61
CA ILE A 9 16.34 -19.76 12.97
C ILE A 9 16.90 -18.79 11.92
N ALA A 10 18.18 -18.95 11.56
CA ALA A 10 18.82 -18.12 10.53
C ALA A 10 18.17 -18.31 9.15
N ARG A 11 17.80 -19.56 8.80
CA ARG A 11 17.12 -19.89 7.55
C ARG A 11 15.73 -19.24 7.46
N GLU A 12 14.94 -19.31 8.52
CA GLU A 12 13.61 -18.69 8.54
C GLU A 12 13.68 -17.16 8.50
N ILE A 13 14.63 -16.55 9.22
CA ILE A 13 14.92 -15.11 9.14
C ILE A 13 15.27 -14.72 7.70
N ARG A 14 16.14 -15.50 7.05
CA ARG A 14 16.55 -15.26 5.66
C ARG A 14 15.37 -15.37 4.70
N ASN A 15 14.58 -16.44 4.79
CA ASN A 15 13.42 -16.65 3.93
C ASN A 15 12.38 -15.54 4.07
N ARG A 16 12.11 -15.08 5.29
CA ARG A 16 11.21 -13.95 5.55
C ARG A 16 11.75 -12.65 4.96
N ASN A 17 13.02 -12.33 5.19
CA ASN A 17 13.63 -11.10 4.67
C ASN A 17 13.74 -11.12 3.15
N TRP A 18 13.99 -12.27 2.53
CA TRP A 18 13.97 -12.43 1.09
C TRP A 18 12.60 -12.11 0.48
N ARG A 19 11.50 -12.55 1.12
CA ARG A 19 10.15 -12.16 0.70
C ARG A 19 9.93 -10.64 0.76
N TYR A 20 10.44 -9.96 1.78
CA TYR A 20 10.38 -8.49 1.83
C TYR A 20 11.18 -7.82 0.71
N VAL A 21 12.36 -8.36 0.36
CA VAL A 21 13.14 -7.87 -0.78
C VAL A 21 12.36 -8.05 -2.08
N ILE A 22 11.76 -9.22 -2.31
CA ILE A 22 10.96 -9.47 -3.52
C ILE A 22 9.77 -8.51 -3.62
N VAL A 23 9.02 -8.32 -2.54
CA VAL A 23 7.87 -7.40 -2.53
C VAL A 23 8.31 -5.96 -2.77
N ALA A 24 9.41 -5.52 -2.13
CA ALA A 24 9.96 -4.17 -2.35
C ALA A 24 10.47 -3.98 -3.79
N LEU A 25 11.13 -4.99 -4.35
CA LEU A 25 11.59 -4.98 -5.74
C LEU A 25 10.41 -4.90 -6.71
N PHE A 26 9.36 -5.68 -6.49
CA PHE A 26 8.16 -5.63 -7.32
C PHE A 26 7.48 -4.26 -7.26
N ALA A 27 7.36 -3.66 -6.07
CA ALA A 27 6.84 -2.30 -5.93
C ALA A 27 7.69 -1.27 -6.70
N LEU A 28 9.03 -1.40 -6.66
CA LEU A 28 9.92 -0.52 -7.41
C LEU A 28 9.75 -0.69 -8.93
N VAL A 29 9.61 -1.93 -9.41
CA VAL A 29 9.34 -2.21 -10.82
C VAL A 29 8.04 -1.56 -11.28
N ILE A 30 6.97 -1.59 -10.47
CA ILE A 30 5.71 -0.90 -10.79
C ILE A 30 5.93 0.60 -10.94
N VAL A 31 6.67 1.23 -10.03
CA VAL A 31 6.96 2.67 -10.11
C VAL A 31 7.76 3.00 -11.38
N ILE A 32 8.79 2.21 -11.69
CA ILE A 32 9.61 2.40 -12.89
C ILE A 32 8.79 2.18 -14.16
N ALA A 33 7.97 1.12 -14.20
CA ALA A 33 7.11 0.82 -15.34
C ALA A 33 6.07 1.94 -15.56
N GLY A 34 5.47 2.46 -14.48
CA GLY A 34 4.57 3.61 -14.55
C GLY A 34 5.26 4.85 -15.12
N ALA A 35 6.50 5.15 -14.70
CA ALA A 35 7.29 6.23 -15.26
C ALA A 35 7.64 6.00 -16.74
N ALA A 36 7.99 4.76 -17.12
CA ALA A 36 8.31 4.40 -18.50
C ALA A 36 7.09 4.48 -19.43
N PHE A 37 5.91 4.07 -18.97
CA PHE A 37 4.65 4.18 -19.71
C PHE A 37 4.29 5.66 -19.96
N ASN A 38 4.58 6.52 -18.98
CA ASN A 38 4.35 7.96 -19.07
C ASN A 38 5.58 8.74 -19.56
N ARG A 39 6.49 8.10 -20.32
CA ARG A 39 7.75 8.73 -20.74
C ARG A 39 7.56 10.07 -21.47
N ALA A 40 6.60 10.15 -22.40
CA ALA A 40 6.38 11.34 -23.24
C ALA A 40 5.86 12.51 -22.40
N TYR A 41 4.95 12.21 -21.47
CA TYR A 41 4.46 13.16 -20.48
C TYR A 41 5.60 13.66 -19.59
N LEU A 42 6.41 12.75 -19.01
CA LEU A 42 7.51 13.13 -18.13
C LEU A 42 8.59 13.94 -18.88
N THR A 43 8.91 13.60 -20.12
CA THR A 43 9.86 14.38 -20.93
C THR A 43 9.35 15.80 -21.17
N SER A 44 8.07 15.96 -21.51
CA SER A 44 7.44 17.28 -21.65
C SER A 44 7.36 18.03 -20.33
N PHE A 45 7.04 17.35 -19.23
CA PHE A 45 6.99 17.93 -17.89
C PHE A 45 8.33 18.59 -17.49
N PHE A 46 9.45 17.89 -17.71
CA PHE A 46 10.78 18.39 -17.36
C PHE A 46 11.34 19.41 -18.35
N ARG A 47 11.04 19.29 -19.66
CA ARG A 47 11.53 20.22 -20.69
C ARG A 47 10.72 21.51 -20.77
N GLY A 48 9.44 21.46 -20.41
CA GLY A 48 8.52 22.57 -20.64
C GLY A 48 7.76 22.45 -21.97
N PRO A 49 6.93 23.45 -22.30
CA PRO A 49 6.21 23.49 -23.57
C PRO A 49 7.20 23.53 -24.73
N THR A 50 6.96 22.72 -25.75
CA THR A 50 7.76 22.67 -26.98
C THR A 50 6.98 23.30 -28.13
N GLU A 51 7.58 24.23 -28.85
CA GLU A 51 6.97 24.77 -30.08
C GLU A 51 6.76 23.64 -31.09
N ILE A 52 5.55 23.53 -31.63
CA ILE A 52 5.20 22.56 -32.67
C ILE A 52 4.57 23.29 -33.85
N GLU A 53 5.01 22.91 -35.05
CA GLU A 53 4.47 23.48 -36.27
C GLU A 53 3.02 23.01 -36.49
N SER A 54 2.14 23.95 -36.84
CA SER A 54 0.71 23.70 -37.05
C SER A 54 0.46 22.66 -38.14
N GLN A 55 1.32 22.57 -39.16
CA GLN A 55 1.26 21.51 -40.17
C GLN A 55 1.53 20.11 -39.57
N THR A 56 2.49 19.99 -38.66
CA THR A 56 2.79 18.70 -38.01
C THR A 56 1.59 18.22 -37.18
N LEU A 57 0.92 19.12 -36.46
CA LEU A 57 -0.32 18.79 -35.74
C LEU A 57 -1.46 18.41 -36.70
N ALA A 58 -1.63 19.18 -37.78
CA ALA A 58 -2.68 18.94 -38.77
C ALA A 58 -2.60 17.55 -39.43
N GLU A 59 -1.38 17.01 -39.58
CA GLU A 59 -1.09 15.70 -40.16
C GLU A 59 -1.12 14.55 -39.13
N THR A 60 -1.08 14.87 -37.83
CA THR A 60 -1.05 13.88 -36.75
C THR A 60 -2.48 13.46 -36.38
N SER A 61 -2.82 12.19 -36.59
CA SER A 61 -4.11 11.61 -36.17
C SER A 61 -4.08 10.93 -34.81
N ASP A 62 -2.90 10.61 -34.28
CA ASP A 62 -2.72 9.89 -33.01
C ASP A 62 -1.61 10.55 -32.17
N LEU A 63 -1.95 10.95 -30.95
CA LEU A 63 -1.02 11.58 -30.01
C LEU A 63 0.12 10.65 -29.59
N ASP A 64 -0.01 9.33 -29.71
CA ASP A 64 1.05 8.38 -29.41
C ASP A 64 2.21 8.43 -30.41
N GLN A 65 1.99 9.01 -31.59
CA GLN A 65 3.04 9.29 -32.57
C GLN A 65 3.90 10.50 -32.17
N LEU A 66 3.36 11.38 -31.32
CA LEU A 66 4.07 12.54 -30.81
C LEU A 66 4.88 12.18 -29.56
N ASN A 67 6.18 12.49 -29.60
CA ASN A 67 7.05 12.38 -28.42
C ASN A 67 6.91 13.56 -27.44
N VAL A 68 6.02 14.51 -27.73
CA VAL A 68 5.74 15.69 -26.92
C VAL A 68 4.25 15.77 -26.60
N ARG A 69 3.93 16.16 -25.37
CA ARG A 69 2.56 16.26 -24.86
C ARG A 69 2.24 17.64 -24.28
N TRP A 70 3.25 18.49 -24.07
CA TRP A 70 3.09 19.89 -23.71
C TRP A 70 3.69 20.73 -24.83
N VAL A 71 2.83 21.48 -25.52
CA VAL A 71 3.22 22.18 -26.74
C VAL A 71 2.78 23.63 -26.72
N THR A 72 3.43 24.43 -27.56
CA THR A 72 2.99 25.77 -27.95
C THR A 72 2.61 25.73 -29.43
N VAL A 73 1.39 26.16 -29.75
CA VAL A 73 0.82 26.12 -31.10
C VAL A 73 0.60 27.54 -31.59
N HIS A 74 0.90 27.79 -32.85
CA HIS A 74 0.69 29.07 -33.52
C HIS A 74 -0.45 28.92 -34.54
N GLY A 75 -1.66 29.34 -34.16
CA GLY A 75 -2.79 29.38 -35.08
C GLY A 75 -2.82 30.63 -35.94
N ASP A 76 -3.63 30.61 -37.00
CA ASP A 76 -3.94 31.80 -37.80
C ASP A 76 -4.99 32.69 -37.11
N TYR A 77 -5.94 32.04 -36.43
CA TYR A 77 -7.01 32.69 -35.69
C TYR A 77 -7.57 31.76 -34.62
N ALA A 78 -8.13 32.34 -33.55
CA ALA A 78 -8.79 31.62 -32.48
C ALA A 78 -10.16 32.25 -32.17
N ALA A 79 -11.19 31.40 -32.05
CA ALA A 79 -12.57 31.81 -31.83
C ALA A 79 -13.18 31.09 -30.63
N ASN A 80 -13.96 31.80 -29.83
CA ASN A 80 -14.81 31.17 -28.82
C ASN A 80 -15.94 30.37 -29.52
N THR A 81 -16.14 29.12 -29.10
CA THR A 81 -17.22 28.27 -29.63
C THR A 81 -18.59 28.58 -29.03
N GLY A 82 -18.64 29.29 -27.90
CA GLY A 82 -19.82 29.51 -27.07
C GLY A 82 -20.16 28.32 -26.16
N TRP A 83 -19.42 27.22 -26.26
CA TRP A 83 -19.61 26.03 -25.42
C TRP A 83 -18.79 26.14 -24.13
N VAL A 84 -19.44 25.80 -23.02
CA VAL A 84 -18.84 25.79 -21.68
C VAL A 84 -19.21 24.51 -20.96
N GLU A 85 -18.27 23.97 -20.18
CA GLU A 85 -18.55 22.91 -19.22
C GLU A 85 -18.92 23.53 -17.88
N THR A 86 -20.01 23.07 -17.28
CA THR A 86 -20.48 23.59 -16.00
C THR A 86 -20.53 22.48 -14.95
N SER A 87 -20.04 22.79 -13.76
CA SER A 87 -20.13 21.91 -12.60
C SER A 87 -21.22 22.41 -11.65
N GLN A 88 -22.16 21.52 -11.31
CA GLN A 88 -23.15 21.77 -10.27
C GLN A 88 -22.68 21.16 -8.94
N SER A 89 -22.45 22.02 -7.95
CA SER A 89 -22.20 21.53 -6.59
C SER A 89 -23.49 20.98 -5.98
N THR A 90 -23.45 19.73 -5.52
CA THR A 90 -24.54 19.09 -4.78
C THR A 90 -24.15 18.94 -3.31
N VAL A 91 -25.03 19.34 -2.40
CA VAL A 91 -24.89 19.07 -0.96
C VAL A 91 -26.01 18.10 -0.58
N ASN A 92 -25.65 16.91 -0.08
CA ASN A 92 -26.60 15.85 0.26
C ASN A 92 -27.55 15.45 -0.90
N GLY A 93 -27.06 15.47 -2.15
CA GLY A 93 -27.85 15.13 -3.34
C GLY A 93 -28.86 16.21 -3.76
N VAL A 94 -28.88 17.36 -3.07
CA VAL A 94 -29.66 18.53 -3.48
C VAL A 94 -28.74 19.48 -4.24
N PRO A 95 -29.08 19.88 -5.49
CA PRO A 95 -28.31 20.88 -6.22
C PRO A 95 -28.39 22.21 -5.48
N THR A 96 -27.22 22.69 -5.05
CA THR A 96 -27.08 24.05 -4.51
C THR A 96 -27.08 25.04 -5.68
N SER A 97 -27.69 26.22 -5.50
CA SER A 97 -28.06 27.16 -6.58
C SER A 97 -26.89 27.94 -7.20
N GLY A 98 -25.75 27.27 -7.43
CA GLY A 98 -24.59 27.81 -8.14
C GLY A 98 -24.14 26.85 -9.22
N THR A 99 -24.36 27.23 -10.48
CA THR A 99 -23.69 26.61 -11.63
C THR A 99 -22.35 27.33 -11.78
N ASN A 100 -21.25 26.63 -11.52
CA ASN A 100 -19.92 27.19 -11.77
C ASN A 100 -19.45 26.70 -13.13
N THR A 101 -19.05 27.62 -14.00
CA THR A 101 -18.31 27.26 -15.21
C THR A 101 -16.99 26.64 -14.79
N SER A 102 -16.71 25.46 -15.31
CA SER A 102 -15.46 24.72 -15.10
C SER A 102 -14.47 25.12 -16.19
N HIS A 103 -14.91 25.07 -17.44
CA HIS A 103 -14.05 25.25 -18.61
C HIS A 103 -14.81 25.89 -19.78
N ALA A 104 -14.11 26.68 -20.58
CA ALA A 104 -14.61 27.29 -21.81
C ALA A 104 -13.88 26.72 -23.03
N TYR A 105 -14.59 26.50 -24.13
CA TYR A 105 -14.04 25.84 -25.31
C TYR A 105 -13.84 26.81 -26.48
N PHE A 106 -12.65 26.78 -27.06
CA PHE A 106 -12.23 27.59 -28.19
C PHE A 106 -11.80 26.70 -29.35
N VAL A 107 -11.90 27.21 -30.57
CA VAL A 107 -11.30 26.59 -31.76
C VAL A 107 -10.16 27.44 -32.28
N VAL A 108 -9.04 26.81 -32.56
CA VAL A 108 -7.86 27.44 -33.15
C VAL A 108 -7.68 26.89 -34.56
N ALA A 109 -7.69 27.77 -35.55
CA ALA A 109 -7.41 27.42 -36.94
C ALA A 109 -5.91 27.16 -37.10
N LEU A 110 -5.55 25.95 -37.50
CA LEU A 110 -4.16 25.58 -37.82
C LEU A 110 -3.84 25.84 -39.30
N ASN A 111 -4.87 25.80 -40.14
CA ASN A 111 -4.91 26.16 -41.55
C ASN A 111 -6.39 26.31 -41.98
N ASP A 112 -6.64 26.41 -43.29
CA ASP A 112 -7.98 26.64 -43.85
C ASP A 112 -9.05 25.57 -43.52
N SER A 113 -8.66 24.33 -43.16
CA SER A 113 -9.61 23.23 -42.96
C SER A 113 -9.44 22.46 -41.65
N LYS A 114 -8.31 22.60 -40.95
CA LYS A 114 -7.99 21.85 -39.73
C LYS A 114 -8.05 22.75 -38.49
N PHE A 115 -8.81 22.29 -37.50
CA PHE A 115 -9.07 23.05 -36.28
C PHE A 115 -8.69 22.23 -35.06
N LEU A 116 -8.02 22.89 -34.10
CA LEU A 116 -7.71 22.34 -32.79
C LEU A 116 -8.73 22.87 -31.77
N LEU A 117 -9.39 21.95 -31.05
CA LEU A 117 -10.22 22.32 -29.92
C LEU A 117 -9.31 22.64 -28.72
N VAL A 118 -9.56 23.77 -28.06
CA VAL A 118 -8.81 24.22 -26.88
C VAL A 118 -9.75 24.41 -25.71
N GLU A 119 -9.45 23.72 -24.63
CA GLU A 119 -10.11 23.82 -23.33
C GLU A 119 -9.34 24.82 -22.47
N MET A 120 -10.05 25.85 -22.01
CA MET A 120 -9.51 26.92 -21.17
C MET A 120 -10.24 27.04 -19.85
N GLY A 121 -9.58 27.65 -18.86
CA GLY A 121 -10.16 27.90 -17.54
C GLY A 121 -11.40 28.82 -17.58
N PRO A 122 -12.16 28.88 -16.47
CA PRO A 122 -13.44 29.58 -16.41
C PRO A 122 -13.32 31.10 -16.61
N GLU A 123 -12.16 31.69 -16.36
CA GLU A 123 -11.88 33.10 -16.62
C GLU A 123 -11.96 33.51 -18.10
N TYR A 124 -12.01 32.53 -19.01
CA TYR A 124 -12.12 32.75 -20.45
C TYR A 124 -13.55 32.67 -20.99
N GLU A 125 -14.55 32.31 -20.18
CA GLU A 125 -15.95 32.14 -20.60
C GLU A 125 -16.50 33.34 -21.40
N THR A 126 -16.21 34.56 -20.93
CA THR A 126 -16.75 35.80 -21.51
C THR A 126 -15.89 36.39 -22.64
N ARG A 127 -14.71 35.81 -22.91
CA ARG A 127 -13.82 36.30 -23.96
C ARG A 127 -14.30 35.87 -25.33
N LYS A 128 -14.31 36.78 -26.31
CA LYS A 128 -14.72 36.47 -27.69
C LYS A 128 -13.57 35.92 -28.52
N ASP A 129 -12.37 36.42 -28.24
CA ASP A 129 -11.12 36.13 -28.91
C ASP A 129 -10.00 35.93 -27.88
N ILE A 130 -9.00 35.16 -28.30
CA ILE A 130 -7.78 34.85 -27.55
C ILE A 130 -6.58 34.95 -28.49
N ASP A 131 -5.38 35.08 -27.93
CA ASP A 131 -4.15 35.00 -28.72
C ASP A 131 -4.13 33.64 -29.46
N PRO A 132 -3.92 33.61 -30.78
CA PRO A 132 -3.81 32.34 -31.51
C PRO A 132 -2.53 31.57 -31.16
N VAL A 133 -1.60 32.17 -30.40
CA VAL A 133 -0.44 31.48 -29.83
C VAL A 133 -0.79 30.96 -28.43
N ILE A 134 -1.00 29.66 -28.31
CA ILE A 134 -1.49 29.04 -27.07
C ILE A 134 -0.57 27.89 -26.67
N SER A 135 -0.30 27.78 -25.37
CA SER A 135 0.47 26.68 -24.81
C SER A 135 -0.40 25.80 -23.92
N GLY A 136 -0.30 24.49 -24.05
CA GLY A 136 -1.13 23.55 -23.31
C GLY A 136 -0.75 22.09 -23.51
N GLY A 137 -1.41 21.23 -22.74
CA GLY A 137 -1.28 19.78 -22.85
C GLY A 137 -2.15 19.22 -23.96
N LEU A 138 -1.59 18.41 -24.86
CA LEU A 138 -2.38 17.64 -25.83
C LEU A 138 -2.97 16.40 -25.18
N VAL A 139 -4.29 16.29 -25.20
CA VAL A 139 -5.06 15.21 -24.59
C VAL A 139 -6.13 14.71 -25.55
N GLY A 140 -6.48 13.43 -25.45
CA GLY A 140 -7.67 12.92 -26.14
C GLY A 140 -8.94 13.58 -25.60
N PHE A 141 -10.00 13.59 -26.40
CA PHE A 141 -11.28 14.15 -25.96
C PHE A 141 -11.79 13.45 -24.69
N SER A 142 -12.29 14.26 -23.74
CA SER A 142 -13.00 13.74 -22.59
C SER A 142 -14.33 13.11 -23.03
N SER A 143 -14.94 12.31 -22.14
CA SER A 143 -16.27 11.74 -22.41
C SER A 143 -17.31 12.85 -22.61
N VAL A 144 -17.22 13.93 -21.84
CA VAL A 144 -18.11 15.10 -21.92
C VAL A 144 -17.97 15.80 -23.28
N VAL A 145 -16.73 16.05 -23.71
CA VAL A 145 -16.47 16.66 -25.02
C VAL A 145 -17.04 15.80 -26.15
N THR A 146 -16.87 14.48 -26.06
CA THR A 146 -17.31 13.56 -27.11
C THR A 146 -18.83 13.43 -27.18
N SER A 147 -19.52 13.39 -26.04
CA SER A 147 -20.97 13.18 -25.99
C SER A 147 -21.78 14.46 -26.17
N ASP A 148 -21.27 15.59 -25.70
CA ASP A 148 -22.10 16.80 -25.52
C ASP A 148 -21.63 17.93 -26.44
N ILE A 149 -20.32 18.17 -26.49
CA ILE A 149 -19.74 19.34 -27.19
C ILE A 149 -19.56 19.07 -28.67
N LEU A 150 -18.91 17.97 -29.05
CA LEU A 150 -18.63 17.67 -30.46
C LEU A 150 -19.89 17.54 -31.32
N PRO A 151 -20.98 16.88 -30.88
CA PRO A 151 -22.20 16.81 -31.69
C PRO A 151 -22.85 18.18 -31.91
N GLY A 152 -22.86 19.02 -30.87
CA GLY A 152 -23.37 20.39 -30.94
C GLY A 152 -22.53 21.26 -31.87
N LEU A 153 -21.22 21.26 -31.65
CA LEU A 153 -20.27 22.02 -32.46
C LEU A 153 -20.36 21.64 -33.95
N ARG A 154 -20.40 20.33 -34.27
CA ARG A 154 -20.56 19.84 -35.66
C ARG A 154 -21.88 20.26 -36.31
N LYS A 155 -22.94 20.41 -35.52
CA LYS A 155 -24.25 20.87 -36.03
C LYS A 155 -24.24 22.37 -36.30
N ASP A 156 -23.65 23.16 -35.41
CA ASP A 156 -23.59 24.62 -35.51
C ASP A 156 -22.70 25.09 -36.65
N VAL A 157 -21.76 24.24 -37.07
CA VAL A 157 -20.77 24.54 -38.11
C VAL A 157 -20.91 23.66 -39.35
N ALA A 158 -22.05 22.99 -39.53
CA ALA A 158 -22.27 22.05 -40.64
C ALA A 158 -22.05 22.66 -42.04
N ASP A 159 -22.19 23.98 -42.17
CA ASP A 159 -21.98 24.74 -43.41
C ASP A 159 -20.49 25.08 -43.68
N VAL A 160 -19.64 24.97 -42.67
CA VAL A 160 -18.19 25.20 -42.75
C VAL A 160 -17.52 23.84 -42.75
N GLN A 161 -16.70 23.52 -43.77
CA GLN A 161 -15.98 22.24 -43.88
C GLN A 161 -14.83 22.14 -42.84
N MET A 162 -15.14 22.35 -41.56
CA MET A 162 -14.17 22.29 -40.48
C MET A 162 -13.91 20.85 -40.08
N GLU A 163 -12.66 20.44 -40.18
CA GLU A 163 -12.19 19.16 -39.71
C GLU A 163 -11.45 19.34 -38.38
N LEU A 164 -12.13 18.97 -37.29
CA LEU A 164 -11.54 18.98 -35.96
C LEU A 164 -10.53 17.83 -35.81
N LEU A 165 -9.38 18.13 -35.24
CA LEU A 165 -8.40 17.11 -34.86
C LEU A 165 -8.99 16.13 -33.83
N PRO A 166 -8.56 14.84 -33.81
CA PRO A 166 -9.12 13.82 -32.92
C PRO A 166 -8.65 13.95 -31.45
N TYR A 167 -8.16 15.13 -31.07
CA TYR A 167 -7.67 15.47 -29.74
C TYR A 167 -7.84 16.98 -29.51
N MET A 168 -7.67 17.38 -28.26
CA MET A 168 -7.77 18.77 -27.83
C MET A 168 -6.53 19.20 -27.06
N MET A 169 -6.39 20.51 -26.89
CA MET A 169 -5.40 21.10 -26.01
C MET A 169 -6.07 21.60 -24.75
N THR A 170 -5.56 21.24 -23.58
CA THR A 170 -5.98 21.82 -22.30
C THR A 170 -4.93 22.80 -21.80
N THR A 171 -5.35 23.98 -21.36
CA THR A 171 -4.46 24.99 -20.77
C THR A 171 -4.37 24.89 -19.25
N ASP A 172 -4.96 23.85 -18.66
CA ASP A 172 -4.80 23.55 -17.25
C ASP A 172 -3.32 23.38 -16.88
N ASP A 173 -3.00 23.55 -15.60
CA ASP A 173 -1.61 23.43 -15.14
C ASP A 173 -1.06 22.02 -15.37
N TYR A 174 -0.35 21.88 -16.48
CA TYR A 174 0.28 20.66 -16.94
C TYR A 174 1.19 20.03 -15.88
N ARG A 175 1.79 20.86 -15.02
CA ARG A 175 2.75 20.40 -14.01
C ARG A 175 2.11 19.93 -12.72
N THR A 176 0.94 20.41 -12.35
CA THR A 176 0.31 20.03 -11.07
C THR A 176 0.13 18.51 -10.96
N ASN A 177 -0.40 17.86 -11.99
CA ASN A 177 -0.54 16.40 -12.03
C ASN A 177 0.81 15.68 -11.97
N GLY A 178 1.83 16.23 -12.63
CA GLY A 178 3.19 15.69 -12.65
C GLY A 178 3.86 15.74 -11.28
N TYR A 179 3.71 16.84 -10.54
CA TYR A 179 4.22 16.95 -9.17
C TYR A 179 3.54 15.96 -8.22
N ILE A 180 2.22 15.78 -8.33
CA ILE A 180 1.48 14.78 -7.55
C ILE A 180 2.00 13.37 -7.86
N GLY A 181 2.07 13.02 -9.15
CA GLY A 181 2.56 11.71 -9.61
C GLY A 181 3.99 11.42 -9.16
N LEU A 182 4.90 12.39 -9.32
CA LEU A 182 6.29 12.28 -8.87
C LEU A 182 6.39 12.19 -7.34
N GLY A 183 5.60 12.98 -6.61
CA GLY A 183 5.58 12.95 -5.15
C GLY A 183 5.15 11.59 -4.61
N VAL A 184 4.03 11.06 -5.13
CA VAL A 184 3.54 9.71 -4.78
C VAL A 184 4.57 8.65 -5.17
N GLY A 185 5.08 8.67 -6.40
CA GLY A 185 6.08 7.74 -6.89
C GLY A 185 7.37 7.75 -6.04
N ALA A 186 7.85 8.93 -5.66
CA ALA A 186 9.02 9.10 -4.81
C ALA A 186 8.81 8.50 -3.41
N VAL A 187 7.65 8.72 -2.78
CA VAL A 187 7.33 8.13 -1.48
C VAL A 187 7.35 6.59 -1.56
N PHE A 188 6.73 6.00 -2.58
CA PHE A 188 6.76 4.54 -2.78
C PHE A 188 8.18 4.02 -3.03
N ALA A 189 8.96 4.70 -3.87
CA ALA A 189 10.35 4.32 -4.14
C ALA A 189 11.23 4.40 -2.88
N LEU A 190 11.07 5.43 -2.05
CA LEU A 190 11.78 5.59 -0.79
C LEU A 190 11.40 4.51 0.22
N LEU A 191 10.11 4.20 0.37
CA LEU A 191 9.64 3.13 1.23
C LEU A 191 10.17 1.76 0.78
N ALA A 192 10.12 1.48 -0.53
CA ALA A 192 10.65 0.25 -1.10
C ALA A 192 12.17 0.14 -0.87
N GLY A 193 12.92 1.21 -1.15
CA GLY A 193 14.36 1.29 -0.90
C GLY A 193 14.72 1.09 0.57
N PHE A 194 13.99 1.73 1.48
CA PHE A 194 14.18 1.58 2.92
C PHE A 194 13.95 0.13 3.39
N VAL A 195 12.86 -0.49 2.95
CA VAL A 195 12.55 -1.91 3.25
C VAL A 195 13.64 -2.82 2.70
N MET A 196 14.08 -2.58 1.46
CA MET A 196 15.13 -3.38 0.81
C MET A 196 16.47 -3.27 1.52
N ILE A 197 16.92 -2.06 1.88
CA ILE A 197 18.17 -1.84 2.64
C ILE A 197 18.09 -2.54 3.99
N ARG A 198 16.97 -2.40 4.72
CA ARG A 198 16.80 -3.03 6.03
C ARG A 198 16.74 -4.56 5.92
N ALA A 199 16.07 -5.09 4.90
CA ALA A 199 16.01 -6.52 4.66
C ALA A 199 17.37 -7.08 4.23
N ALA A 200 18.10 -6.41 3.34
CA ALA A 200 19.45 -6.77 2.92
C ALA A 200 20.43 -6.78 4.10
N ALA A 201 20.38 -5.76 4.97
CA ALA A 201 21.19 -5.73 6.19
C ALA A 201 20.93 -6.95 7.10
N ARG A 202 19.67 -7.41 7.20
CA ARG A 202 19.30 -8.61 7.97
C ARG A 202 19.59 -9.93 7.26
N LEU A 203 19.69 -9.91 5.93
CA LEU A 203 20.14 -11.07 5.14
C LEU A 203 21.65 -11.29 5.33
N ALA A 204 22.42 -10.20 5.34
CA ALA A 204 23.85 -10.21 5.60
C ALA A 204 24.17 -10.62 7.05
N ASP A 205 23.41 -10.11 8.01
CA ASP A 205 23.58 -10.41 9.43
C ASP A 205 22.23 -10.75 10.10
N PRO A 206 21.89 -12.04 10.23
CA PRO A 206 20.66 -12.48 10.87
C PRO A 206 20.56 -12.11 12.36
N THR A 207 21.68 -11.79 13.03
CA THR A 207 21.67 -11.45 14.46
C THR A 207 21.00 -10.11 14.75
N LYS A 208 20.93 -9.22 13.74
CA LYS A 208 20.23 -7.93 13.82
C LYS A 208 18.72 -8.07 13.79
N ASP A 209 18.21 -9.26 13.52
CA ASP A 209 16.78 -9.52 13.48
C ASP A 209 16.15 -9.52 14.88
N GLY A 210 14.94 -8.98 15.00
CA GLY A 210 14.23 -8.91 16.28
C GLY A 210 13.93 -10.29 16.87
N SER A 211 13.75 -11.32 16.03
CA SER A 211 13.56 -12.70 16.48
C SER A 211 14.80 -13.27 17.15
N TYR A 212 16.00 -12.90 16.68
CA TYR A 212 17.25 -13.34 17.29
C TYR A 212 17.55 -12.58 18.58
N LYS A 213 17.37 -11.25 18.57
CA LYS A 213 17.49 -10.41 19.77
C LYS A 213 16.51 -10.81 20.87
N ALA A 214 15.33 -11.31 20.53
CA ALA A 214 14.36 -11.81 21.50
C ALA A 214 14.86 -13.03 22.30
N LEU A 215 15.98 -13.66 21.92
CA LEU A 215 16.62 -14.73 22.68
C LEU A 215 17.42 -14.21 23.89
N GLU A 216 17.85 -12.94 23.88
CA GLU A 216 18.67 -12.33 24.94
C GLU A 216 18.01 -12.44 26.32
N ARG A 217 16.68 -12.41 26.37
CA ARG A 217 15.91 -12.56 27.62
C ARG A 217 16.05 -13.93 28.30
N PHE A 218 16.50 -14.94 27.56
CA PHE A 218 16.65 -16.31 28.05
C PHE A 218 18.11 -16.68 28.34
N GLY A 219 19.07 -15.81 28.03
CA GLY A 219 20.51 -16.04 28.15
C GLY A 219 21.28 -15.51 26.94
N GLU A 220 22.49 -16.02 26.74
CA GLU A 220 23.31 -15.67 25.57
C GLU A 220 22.64 -16.18 24.28
N PRO A 221 22.29 -15.30 23.31
CA PRO A 221 21.52 -15.68 22.12
C PRO A 221 22.15 -16.80 21.29
N ALA A 222 23.49 -16.85 21.21
CA ALA A 222 24.20 -17.89 20.48
C ALA A 222 23.95 -19.28 21.09
N LEU A 223 24.13 -19.41 22.41
CA LEU A 223 23.89 -20.65 23.14
C LEU A 223 22.42 -21.07 23.11
N VAL A 224 21.51 -20.14 23.38
CA VAL A 224 20.07 -20.39 23.35
C VAL A 224 19.60 -20.82 21.96
N SER A 225 20.15 -20.20 20.90
CA SER A 225 19.83 -20.58 19.52
C SER A 225 20.30 -21.99 19.18
N HIS A 226 21.41 -22.45 19.77
CA HIS A 226 21.92 -23.80 19.58
C HIS A 226 21.09 -24.84 20.34
N GLU A 227 20.70 -24.54 21.58
CA GLU A 227 19.78 -25.35 22.39
C GLU A 227 18.46 -25.60 21.64
N ILE A 228 17.82 -24.53 21.15
CA ILE A 228 16.58 -24.62 20.37
C ILE A 228 16.78 -25.41 19.07
N GLN A 229 17.94 -25.25 18.41
CA GLN A 229 18.25 -25.96 17.18
C GLN A 229 18.36 -27.47 17.43
N GLN A 230 19.06 -27.89 18.48
CA GLN A 230 19.20 -29.30 18.85
C GLN A 230 17.84 -29.94 19.14
N GLU A 231 16.96 -29.25 19.86
CA GLU A 231 15.60 -29.73 20.13
C GLU A 231 14.73 -29.81 18.87
N LEU A 232 14.87 -28.86 17.95
CA LEU A 232 14.15 -28.89 16.69
C LEU A 232 14.63 -30.01 15.76
N ASP A 233 15.93 -30.31 15.75
CA ASP A 233 16.50 -31.39 14.94
C ASP A 233 16.14 -32.78 15.48
N ALA A 234 15.92 -32.90 16.79
CA ALA A 234 15.40 -34.11 17.42
C ALA A 234 13.93 -34.43 17.04
N LEU A 235 13.21 -33.49 16.44
CA LEU A 235 11.82 -33.64 16.02
C LEU A 235 11.71 -33.87 14.50
N PRO A 236 11.63 -35.12 14.02
CA PRO A 236 11.60 -35.44 12.58
C PRO A 236 10.38 -34.85 11.82
N ASN A 237 9.33 -34.43 12.55
CA ASN A 237 8.09 -33.85 11.98
C ASN A 237 7.73 -32.48 12.57
N ALA A 238 8.72 -31.62 12.86
CA ALA A 238 8.50 -30.23 13.31
C ALA A 238 7.86 -29.34 12.21
N LYS A 239 6.59 -29.59 11.87
CA LYS A 239 5.79 -28.86 10.88
C LYS A 239 4.62 -28.18 11.58
N GLY A 240 4.39 -26.91 11.27
CA GLY A 240 3.27 -26.15 11.82
C GLY A 240 3.65 -24.73 12.21
N LYS A 241 2.64 -23.96 12.65
CA LYS A 241 2.83 -22.59 13.15
C LYS A 241 3.36 -22.57 14.57
N LEU A 242 3.01 -23.57 15.40
CA LEU A 242 3.51 -23.75 16.75
C LEU A 242 4.17 -25.12 16.81
N ILE A 243 5.40 -25.16 17.29
CA ILE A 243 6.17 -26.38 17.50
C ILE A 243 6.48 -26.43 18.98
N VAL A 244 6.04 -27.51 19.61
CA VAL A 244 6.31 -27.81 21.01
C VAL A 244 7.48 -28.79 21.03
N THR A 245 8.56 -28.38 21.69
CA THR A 245 9.78 -29.17 21.91
C THR A 245 9.86 -29.58 23.38
N GLU A 246 10.97 -30.17 23.83
CA GLU A 246 11.12 -30.62 25.21
C GLU A 246 11.09 -29.45 26.19
N HIS A 247 11.78 -28.34 25.89
CA HIS A 247 11.87 -27.17 26.77
C HIS A 247 11.26 -25.91 26.17
N TRP A 248 11.06 -25.87 24.85
CA TRP A 248 10.64 -24.67 24.14
C TRP A 248 9.31 -24.81 23.42
N MET A 249 8.65 -23.66 23.27
CA MET A 249 7.62 -23.42 22.27
C MET A 249 8.16 -22.48 21.22
N VAL A 250 8.14 -22.92 19.97
CA VAL A 250 8.58 -22.15 18.81
C VAL A 250 7.37 -21.79 17.97
N LEU A 251 7.01 -20.51 17.95
CA LEU A 251 5.94 -19.98 17.11
C LEU A 251 6.53 -19.40 15.82
N ARG A 252 6.20 -20.02 14.68
CA ARG A 252 6.48 -19.57 13.30
C ARG A 252 5.27 -18.86 12.70
N TYR A 253 4.89 -17.72 13.29
CA TYR A 253 3.77 -16.90 12.83
C TYR A 253 4.08 -15.41 13.00
N ASN A 254 4.10 -14.67 11.88
CA ASN A 254 4.58 -13.28 11.81
C ASN A 254 5.99 -13.13 12.40
N GLY A 255 6.90 -14.00 11.96
CA GLY A 255 8.23 -14.16 12.49
C GLY A 255 8.38 -15.37 13.40
N MET A 256 9.60 -15.57 13.89
CA MET A 256 9.88 -16.58 14.90
C MET A 256 9.82 -15.96 16.29
N LYS A 257 9.07 -16.61 17.18
CA LYS A 257 8.99 -16.27 18.59
C LYS A 257 9.23 -17.53 19.41
N PHE A 258 9.86 -17.35 20.56
CA PHE A 258 10.32 -18.46 21.39
C PHE A 258 9.86 -18.24 22.82
N THR A 259 9.32 -19.26 23.46
CA THR A 259 8.95 -19.22 24.87
C THR A 259 9.39 -20.52 25.53
N ARG A 260 10.13 -20.48 26.64
CA ARG A 260 10.39 -21.70 27.42
C ARG A 260 9.12 -22.13 28.14
N HIS A 261 8.87 -23.43 28.28
CA HIS A 261 7.66 -23.92 28.97
C HIS A 261 7.57 -23.40 30.40
N ARG A 262 8.70 -23.38 31.12
CA ARG A 262 8.82 -22.85 32.48
C ARG A 262 8.52 -21.36 32.58
N ASP A 263 8.59 -20.61 31.49
CA ASP A 263 8.40 -19.17 31.49
C ASP A 263 6.95 -18.78 31.15
N ILE A 264 6.09 -19.74 30.85
CA ILE A 264 4.68 -19.49 30.51
C ILE A 264 3.87 -19.36 31.79
N MET A 265 3.16 -18.25 31.93
CA MET A 265 2.39 -17.93 33.15
C MET A 265 0.90 -18.17 32.96
N TRP A 266 0.37 -17.80 31.79
CA TRP A 266 -1.06 -17.76 31.55
C TRP A 266 -1.38 -18.07 30.10
N VAL A 267 -2.37 -18.95 29.88
CA VAL A 267 -2.81 -19.38 28.55
C VAL A 267 -4.33 -19.34 28.50
N TYR A 268 -4.90 -18.73 27.47
CA TYR A 268 -6.35 -18.66 27.31
C TYR A 268 -6.79 -18.47 25.85
N PRO A 269 -8.00 -18.92 25.48
CA PRO A 269 -8.60 -18.58 24.21
C PRO A 269 -9.12 -17.13 24.21
N LYS A 270 -8.82 -16.37 23.17
CA LYS A 270 -9.37 -15.05 22.90
C LYS A 270 -10.25 -15.11 21.64
N VAL A 271 -11.54 -14.84 21.81
CA VAL A 271 -12.49 -14.75 20.69
C VAL A 271 -12.68 -13.29 20.31
N THR A 272 -12.28 -12.91 19.10
CA THR A 272 -12.46 -11.58 18.53
C THR A 272 -13.60 -11.62 17.51
N THR A 273 -14.63 -10.79 17.69
CA THR A 273 -15.74 -10.68 16.73
C THR A 273 -15.64 -9.33 16.02
N THR A 274 -15.38 -9.36 14.72
CA THR A 274 -15.38 -8.16 13.87
C THR A 274 -16.82 -7.79 13.54
N ARG A 275 -17.21 -6.55 13.82
CA ARG A 275 -18.56 -6.04 13.53
C ARG A 275 -18.51 -4.96 12.44
N MET A 276 -19.38 -5.07 11.45
CA MET A 276 -19.66 -4.02 10.46
C MET A 276 -20.64 -3.02 11.06
N TYR A 277 -20.32 -1.72 10.91
CA TYR A 277 -21.03 -0.61 11.54
C TYR A 277 -21.23 -0.76 13.06
N GLY A 278 -20.32 -1.46 13.75
CA GLY A 278 -20.37 -1.68 15.19
C GLY A 278 -21.43 -2.68 15.68
N VAL A 279 -22.37 -3.10 14.84
CA VAL A 279 -23.54 -3.90 15.25
C VAL A 279 -23.56 -5.29 14.62
N ILE A 280 -23.29 -5.41 13.31
CA ILE A 280 -23.46 -6.68 12.58
C ILE A 280 -22.18 -7.49 12.66
N ALA A 281 -22.20 -8.63 13.36
CA ALA A 281 -21.05 -9.52 13.42
C ALA A 281 -20.78 -10.15 12.04
N VAL A 282 -19.63 -9.82 11.44
CA VAL A 282 -19.23 -10.31 10.11
C VAL A 282 -18.30 -11.51 10.22
N ASN A 283 -17.40 -11.50 11.20
CA ASN A 283 -16.41 -12.56 11.34
C ASN A 283 -16.09 -12.81 12.81
N ARG A 284 -15.90 -14.08 13.17
CA ARG A 284 -15.44 -14.51 14.50
C ARG A 284 -14.12 -15.26 14.35
N ARG A 285 -13.08 -14.73 14.99
CA ARG A 285 -11.73 -15.29 15.02
C ARG A 285 -11.40 -15.74 16.43
N THR A 286 -10.92 -16.98 16.58
CA THR A 286 -10.39 -17.49 17.84
C THR A 286 -8.87 -17.55 17.76
N ASP A 287 -8.21 -16.92 18.73
CA ASP A 287 -6.77 -16.99 18.91
C ASP A 287 -6.46 -17.70 20.24
N LEU A 288 -5.45 -18.58 20.26
CA LEU A 288 -4.83 -19.02 21.51
C LEU A 288 -3.81 -17.97 21.92
N VAL A 289 -3.97 -17.44 23.13
CA VAL A 289 -3.09 -16.44 23.70
C VAL A 289 -2.31 -17.06 24.85
N TRP A 290 -1.02 -16.81 24.91
CA TRP A 290 -0.22 -17.10 26.09
C TRP A 290 0.70 -15.94 26.44
N LEU A 291 0.98 -15.82 27.73
CA LEU A 291 1.85 -14.78 28.28
C LEU A 291 3.03 -15.43 28.99
N ASP A 292 4.20 -14.87 28.75
CA ASP A 292 5.41 -15.24 29.48
C ASP A 292 5.66 -14.35 30.69
N ARG A 293 6.52 -14.80 31.60
CA ARG A 293 6.91 -14.05 32.81
C ARG A 293 7.56 -12.70 32.53
N TYR A 294 8.09 -12.50 31.33
CA TYR A 294 8.69 -11.23 30.91
C TYR A 294 7.64 -10.21 30.43
N GLY A 295 6.35 -10.59 30.44
CA GLY A 295 5.26 -9.72 30.02
C GLY A 295 4.95 -9.78 28.53
N GLN A 296 5.61 -10.63 27.75
CA GLN A 296 5.28 -10.76 26.34
C GLN A 296 4.04 -11.61 26.12
N GLN A 297 3.20 -11.13 25.21
CA GLN A 297 1.99 -11.81 24.79
C GLN A 297 2.20 -12.41 23.39
N PHE A 298 1.84 -13.66 23.25
CA PHE A 298 1.82 -14.40 22.00
C PHE A 298 0.37 -14.72 21.64
N ALA A 299 0.07 -14.74 20.35
CA ALA A 299 -1.26 -15.05 19.85
C ALA A 299 -1.13 -15.89 18.58
N LEU A 300 -1.85 -17.00 18.52
CA LEU A 300 -1.92 -17.89 17.38
C LEU A 300 -3.38 -18.07 16.95
N PRO A 301 -3.78 -17.69 15.72
CA PRO A 301 -5.10 -18.00 15.20
C PRO A 301 -5.26 -19.50 14.99
N ILE A 302 -6.30 -20.05 15.60
CA ILE A 302 -6.60 -21.48 15.57
C ILE A 302 -8.10 -21.74 15.46
N ASN A 303 -8.45 -22.93 14.99
CA ASN A 303 -9.82 -23.42 15.03
C ASN A 303 -10.14 -24.08 16.39
N LYS A 304 -11.42 -24.40 16.63
CA LYS A 304 -11.87 -25.00 17.91
C LYS A 304 -11.21 -26.35 18.20
N LYS A 305 -11.05 -27.22 17.20
CA LYS A 305 -10.43 -28.55 17.37
C LYS A 305 -8.97 -28.43 17.80
N GLN A 306 -8.25 -27.47 17.23
CA GLN A 306 -6.86 -27.17 17.59
C GLN A 306 -6.75 -26.56 18.99
N LEU A 307 -7.76 -25.80 19.44
CA LEU A 307 -7.74 -25.15 20.75
C LEU A 307 -7.68 -26.17 21.88
N GLU A 308 -8.55 -27.19 21.85
CA GLU A 308 -8.58 -28.22 22.90
C GLU A 308 -7.29 -29.03 22.94
N SER A 309 -6.79 -29.44 21.77
CA SER A 309 -5.51 -30.16 21.65
C SER A 309 -4.34 -29.33 22.20
N LEU A 310 -4.21 -28.08 21.77
CA LEU A 310 -3.12 -27.21 22.23
C LEU A 310 -3.25 -26.89 23.71
N MET A 311 -4.44 -26.61 24.23
CA MET A 311 -4.61 -26.39 25.67
C MET A 311 -4.16 -27.60 26.50
N THR A 312 -4.35 -28.81 25.98
CA THR A 312 -3.87 -30.05 26.60
C THR A 312 -2.35 -30.14 26.55
N GLU A 313 -1.72 -29.83 25.41
CA GLU A 313 -0.25 -29.77 25.28
C GLU A 313 0.37 -28.74 26.25
N PHE A 314 -0.23 -27.56 26.40
CA PHE A 314 0.22 -26.55 27.37
C PHE A 314 0.12 -27.06 28.81
N ALA A 315 -0.94 -27.80 29.15
CA ALA A 315 -1.10 -28.39 30.47
C ALA A 315 -0.03 -29.46 30.76
N GLN A 316 0.35 -30.25 29.75
CA GLN A 316 1.34 -31.32 29.85
C GLN A 316 2.78 -30.77 29.96
N HIS A 317 3.14 -29.80 29.13
CA HIS A 317 4.52 -29.31 29.04
C HIS A 317 4.82 -28.14 29.99
N ALA A 318 3.81 -27.39 30.45
CA ALA A 318 3.98 -26.27 31.37
C ALA A 318 3.18 -26.51 32.66
N PRO A 319 3.65 -27.39 33.57
CA PRO A 319 2.96 -27.65 34.83
C PRO A 319 2.78 -26.36 35.64
N GLY A 320 1.66 -26.24 36.35
CA GLY A 320 1.29 -25.08 37.16
C GLY A 320 0.87 -23.83 36.40
N VAL A 321 0.87 -23.84 35.05
CA VAL A 321 0.35 -22.73 34.23
C VAL A 321 -1.13 -22.47 34.51
N ILE A 322 -1.54 -21.21 34.48
CA ILE A 322 -2.96 -20.86 34.59
C ILE A 322 -3.61 -21.03 33.22
N LEU A 323 -4.68 -21.84 33.17
CA LEU A 323 -5.46 -22.08 31.95
C LEU A 323 -6.83 -21.39 32.03
N GLY A 324 -7.21 -20.73 30.94
CA GLY A 324 -8.51 -20.06 30.79
C GLY A 324 -8.50 -18.59 31.19
N TYR A 325 -9.49 -17.85 30.71
CA TYR A 325 -9.60 -16.41 30.96
C TYR A 325 -10.56 -16.11 32.11
N LYS A 326 -10.13 -15.25 33.04
CA LYS A 326 -11.00 -14.57 34.02
C LYS A 326 -10.61 -13.10 34.08
N ALA A 327 -11.61 -12.22 34.22
CA ALA A 327 -11.37 -10.77 34.27
C ALA A 327 -10.45 -10.37 35.44
N GLU A 328 -10.59 -11.04 36.58
CA GLU A 328 -9.73 -10.86 37.76
C GLU A 328 -8.27 -11.20 37.46
N LEU A 329 -8.00 -12.28 36.72
CA LEU A 329 -6.65 -12.68 36.30
C LEU A 329 -6.05 -11.65 35.33
N ALA A 330 -6.85 -11.11 34.41
CA ALA A 330 -6.41 -10.04 33.52
C ALA A 330 -6.02 -8.79 34.31
N GLN A 331 -6.84 -8.40 35.28
CA GLN A 331 -6.58 -7.25 36.13
C GLN A 331 -5.35 -7.48 37.03
N LEU A 332 -5.19 -8.67 37.58
CA LEU A 332 -4.03 -9.05 38.39
C LEU A 332 -2.75 -9.03 37.55
N TRP A 333 -2.78 -9.59 36.34
CA TRP A 333 -1.64 -9.54 35.41
C TRP A 333 -1.23 -8.10 35.06
N ALA A 334 -2.22 -7.23 34.82
CA ALA A 334 -1.97 -5.84 34.45
C ALA A 334 -1.48 -4.96 35.62
N LYS A 335 -2.04 -5.15 36.82
CA LYS A 335 -1.77 -4.29 37.99
C LYS A 335 -0.70 -4.84 38.92
N ASN A 336 -0.61 -6.16 39.08
CA ASN A 336 0.30 -6.81 40.04
C ASN A 336 0.93 -8.08 39.46
N ARG A 337 1.69 -7.92 38.37
CA ARG A 337 2.34 -9.04 37.66
C ARG A 337 3.27 -9.88 38.55
N ALA A 338 3.96 -9.27 39.50
CA ALA A 338 4.87 -9.97 40.40
C ALA A 338 4.13 -11.00 41.27
N GLU A 339 2.98 -10.60 41.82
CA GLU A 339 2.09 -11.49 42.59
C GLU A 339 1.54 -12.62 41.72
N PHE A 340 1.15 -12.32 40.48
CA PHE A 340 0.71 -13.35 39.53
C PHE A 340 1.81 -14.40 39.28
N ILE A 341 3.05 -13.95 39.03
CA ILE A 341 4.19 -14.85 38.81
C ILE A 341 4.44 -15.70 40.06
N ALA A 342 4.44 -15.11 41.25
CA ALA A 342 4.64 -15.83 42.51
C ALA A 342 3.57 -16.91 42.75
N ALA A 343 2.31 -16.64 42.37
CA ALA A 343 1.22 -17.61 42.48
C ALA A 343 1.41 -18.81 41.52
N VAL A 344 1.86 -18.55 40.29
CA VAL A 344 2.18 -19.62 39.31
C VAL A 344 3.37 -20.45 39.78
N ASP A 345 4.42 -19.81 40.28
CA ASP A 345 5.62 -20.49 40.77
C ASP A 345 5.32 -21.35 42.02
N SER A 346 4.46 -20.86 42.93
CA SER A 346 3.99 -21.65 44.07
C SER A 346 3.23 -22.91 43.63
N ARG A 347 2.38 -22.81 42.61
CA ARG A 347 1.65 -23.96 42.04
C ARG A 347 2.56 -24.99 41.42
N ARG A 348 3.64 -24.55 40.77
CA ARG A 348 4.65 -25.44 40.17
C ARG A 348 5.39 -26.24 41.21
N ASN A 349 5.79 -25.59 42.30
CA ASN A 349 6.52 -26.25 43.39
C ASN A 349 5.63 -27.25 44.16
N ALA A 350 4.31 -27.08 44.13
CA ALA A 350 3.34 -27.97 44.76
C ALA A 350 2.89 -29.15 43.87
N ALA A 351 3.14 -29.10 42.56
CA ALA A 351 2.81 -30.20 41.66
C ALA A 351 3.87 -31.32 41.79
N PRO A 352 3.47 -32.60 41.93
CA PRO A 352 4.42 -33.71 41.91
C PRO A 352 5.12 -33.75 40.54
N ARG A 353 6.45 -33.95 40.57
CA ARG A 353 7.31 -34.01 39.38
C ARG A 353 6.96 -35.16 38.46
#